data_AF-A0A3B0RJV4-F1
#
_entry.id   AF-A0A3B0RJV4-F1
#
_cell.length_a   1.000
_cell.length_b   1.000
_cell.length_c   1.000
_cell.angle_alpha   90.00
_cell.angle_beta   90.00
_cell.angle_gamma   90.00
#
_symmetry.space_group_name_H-M   'P 1'
#
loop_
_entity.id
_entity.type
_entity.pdbx_description
1 polymer ?
#
loop_
_entity_poly.entity_id
_entity_poly.type
_entity_poly.pdbx_seq_one_letter_code
_entity_poly.pdbx_strand_id
1 'polypeptide(L)' 'NIATFNLGRSAPGEQAIALIAVDENVSESVLEKLRALPHVQQAKALSF' A
#
# COMPACT_ATOMS: atom_id res chain seq x y z
N ASN A 1 7.70 -6.91 8.96
CA ASN A 1 7.83 -8.09 8.08
C ASN A 1 6.60 -8.16 7.16
N ILE A 2 6.72 -8.66 5.92
CA ILE A 2 5.59 -8.75 4.97
C ILE A 2 5.15 -10.21 4.87
N ALA A 3 3.90 -10.48 5.26
CA ALA A 3 3.29 -11.80 5.13
C ALA A 3 2.80 -12.06 3.70
N THR A 4 2.14 -11.06 3.10
CA THR A 4 1.56 -11.18 1.75
C THR A 4 1.68 -9.87 1.00
N PHE A 5 1.96 -9.94 -0.30
CA PHE A 5 1.96 -8.80 -1.21
C PHE A 5 1.20 -9.16 -2.50
N ASN A 6 0.08 -8.48 -2.74
CA ASN A 6 -0.69 -8.60 -3.98
C ASN A 6 -0.66 -7.26 -4.73
N LEU A 7 -0.40 -7.29 -6.04
CA LEU A 7 -0.43 -6.11 -6.89
C LEU A 7 -1.29 -6.37 -8.13
N GLY A 8 -2.38 -5.63 -8.23
CA GLY A 8 -3.25 -5.61 -9.40
C GLY A 8 -3.08 -4.30 -10.17
N ARG A 9 -3.34 -4.36 -11.48
CA ARG A 9 -3.48 -3.18 -12.34
C ARG A 9 -4.70 -3.34 -13.24
N SER A 10 -5.37 -2.23 -13.57
CA SER A 10 -6.50 -2.26 -14.50
C SER A 10 -6.06 -2.59 -15.93
N ALA A 11 -4.93 -2.02 -16.36
CA ALA A 11 -4.27 -2.29 -17.64
C ALA A 11 -2.78 -1.87 -17.58
N PRO A 12 -1.95 -2.20 -18.59
CA PRO A 12 -0.58 -1.69 -18.66
C PRO A 12 -0.52 -0.16 -18.67
N GLY A 13 0.27 0.43 -17.78
CA GLY A 13 0.42 1.90 -17.67
C GLY A 13 -0.74 2.61 -16.95
N GLU A 14 -1.78 1.89 -16.54
CA GLU A 14 -2.91 2.46 -15.81
C GLU A 14 -2.78 2.30 -14.29
N GLN A 15 -3.90 2.54 -13.59
CA GLN A 15 -4.00 2.48 -12.14
C GLN A 15 -3.64 1.09 -11.61
N ALA A 16 -2.93 1.10 -10.49
CA ALA A 16 -2.54 -0.09 -9.76
C ALA A 16 -2.97 0.00 -8.29
N ILE A 17 -3.25 -1.14 -7.69
CA ILE A 17 -3.55 -1.29 -6.27
C ILE A 17 -2.65 -2.39 -5.71
N ALA A 18 -1.97 -2.06 -4.62
CA ALA A 18 -1.24 -3.02 -3.81
C ALA A 18 -2.02 -3.32 -2.52
N LEU A 19 -2.19 -4.60 -2.18
CA LEU A 19 -2.67 -5.06 -0.89
C LEU A 19 -1.54 -5.81 -0.19
N ILE A 20 -1.11 -5.28 0.95
CA ILE A 20 0.05 -5.78 1.69
C ILE A 20 -0.41 -6.15 3.10
N ALA A 21 -0.19 -7.42 3.47
CA ALA A 21 -0.38 -7.89 4.83
C ALA A 21 0.98 -7.88 5.56
N VAL A 22 0.99 -7.31 6.76
CA VAL A 22 2.18 -7.16 7.59
C VAL A 22 1.92 -7.76 8.96
N ASP A 23 2.97 -8.28 9.59
CA ASP A 23 2.86 -8.95 10.89
C ASP A 23 2.56 -7.98 12.05
N GLU A 24 2.85 -6.69 11.85
CA GLU A 24 2.77 -5.66 12.87
C GLU A 24 1.95 -4.46 12.37
N ASN A 25 1.36 -3.71 13.29
CA ASN A 25 0.56 -2.55 12.94
C ASN A 25 1.40 -1.48 12.23
N VAL A 26 0.87 -0.93 11.14
CA VAL A 26 1.55 0.15 10.39
C VAL A 26 1.32 1.48 11.09
N SER A 27 2.39 2.13 11.54
CA SER A 27 2.30 3.47 12.16
C SER A 27 1.91 4.56 11.15
N GLU A 28 1.29 5.63 11.64
CA GLU A 28 0.90 6.77 10.78
C GLU A 28 2.10 7.41 10.07
N SER A 29 3.25 7.51 10.76
CA SER A 29 4.48 8.05 10.16
C SER A 29 4.96 7.27 8.92
N VAL A 30 4.67 5.97 8.87
CA VAL A 30 4.98 5.13 7.70
C VAL A 30 3.95 5.39 6.60
N LEU A 31 2.67 5.52 6.94
CA LEU A 31 1.62 5.87 5.97
C LEU A 31 1.86 7.24 5.34
N GLU A 32 2.30 8.24 6.12
CA GLU A 32 2.68 9.56 5.62
C GLU A 32 3.82 9.49 4.60
N LYS A 33 4.88 8.72 4.91
CA LYS A 33 5.99 8.48 3.98
C LYS A 33 5.53 7.80 2.69
N LEU A 34 4.60 6.84 2.79
CA LEU A 34 4.03 6.19 1.60
C LEU A 34 3.21 7.18 0.75
N ARG A 35 2.36 8.00 1.38
CA ARG A 35 1.54 9.02 0.67
C ARG A 35 2.39 10.12 0.01
N ALA A 36 3.61 10.35 0.51
CA ALA A 36 4.54 11.30 -0.10
C ALA A 36 5.24 10.77 -1.37
N LEU A 37 5.11 9.49 -1.70
CA LEU A 37 5.72 8.92 -2.90
C LEU A 37 4.99 9.41 -4.16
N PRO A 38 5.70 9.82 -5.23
CA PRO A 38 5.10 10.45 -6.42
C PRO A 38 3.99 9.66 -7.11
N HIS A 39 4.01 8.33 -7.00
CA HIS A 39 3.07 7.44 -7.69
C HIS A 39 2.01 6.85 -6.76
N VAL A 40 2.01 7.21 -5.47
CA VAL A 40 1.05 6.73 -4.49
C VAL A 40 -0.09 7.74 -4.38
N GLN A 41 -1.24 7.39 -4.94
CA GLN A 41 -2.44 8.22 -4.84
C GLN A 41 -3.06 8.17 -3.43
N GLN A 42 -3.00 7.01 -2.77
CA GLN A 42 -3.49 6.81 -1.42
C GLN A 42 -2.78 5.63 -0.75
N ALA A 43 -2.58 5.72 0.56
CA ALA A 43 -2.19 4.60 1.42
C ALA A 43 -3.05 4.61 2.68
N LYS A 44 -3.72 3.48 2.95
CA LYS A 44 -4.66 3.30 4.07
C LYS A 44 -4.31 2.02 4.81
N ALA A 45 -4.21 2.10 6.13
CA ALA A 45 -4.20 0.91 6.97
C ALA A 45 -5.61 0.33 6.99
N LEU A 46 -5.68 -1.00 6.85
CA LEU A 46 -6.92 -1.76 6.96
C LEU A 46 -6.78 -2.71 8.16
N SER A 47 -7.83 -2.81 8.95
CA SER A 47 -7.97 -3.80 10.01
C SER A 47 -9.25 -4.57 9.74
N PHE A 48 -9.16 -5.90 9.79
CA PHE A 48 -10.27 -6.82 9.60
C PHE A 48 -10.50 -7.63 10.88
#